data_AF-A0AAV6BKV7-F1
#
_entry.id   AF-A0AAV6BKV7-F1
#
_cell.length_a   1.000
_cell.length_b   1.000
_cell.length_c   1.000
_cell.angle_alpha   90.00
_cell.angle_beta   90.00
_cell.angle_gamma   90.00
#
_symmetry.space_group_name_H-M   'P 1'
#
loop_
_entity.id
_entity.type
_entity.pdbx_description
1 polymer ?
#
loop_
_entity_poly.entity_id
_entity_poly.type
_entity_poly.pdbx_seq_one_letter_code
_entity_poly.pdbx_strand_id
1 'polypeptide(L)'
;MMSVERPRMAVSGVIASVVILVGAAGLALGSLAVDRSSIATLERPASHAAKREQALARRLTEVDEALLHKDVSRAIHDWQSAYSLALGMRRSDAMLRIGDAALRIDALMSKSTGHPGRFRAAARQAYLSALFQARNERSQQGIDDAAQAFAAIGDTEMATRARAIQVAR
;
A
#
# COMPACT_ATOMS: atom_id res chain seq x y z
N MET A 1 -31.38 -47.93 -36.96
CA MET A 1 -30.66 -48.97 -36.20
C MET A 1 -29.83 -48.24 -35.16
N MET A 2 -30.27 -48.30 -33.89
CA MET A 2 -29.61 -49.06 -32.82
C MET A 2 -28.22 -48.49 -32.49
N SER A 3 -27.83 -48.21 -31.26
CA SER A 3 -28.44 -48.25 -29.93
C SER A 3 -27.28 -47.86 -28.98
N VAL A 4 -27.55 -47.02 -27.97
CA VAL A 4 -27.19 -47.26 -26.54
C VAL A 4 -25.67 -47.19 -26.21
N GLU A 5 -25.11 -46.55 -25.16
CA GLU A 5 -25.46 -46.27 -23.75
C GLU A 5 -24.46 -45.19 -23.24
N ARG A 6 -24.87 -44.00 -22.75
CA ARG A 6 -24.90 -43.52 -21.33
C ARG A 6 -23.68 -43.87 -20.45
N PRO A 7 -23.11 -42.92 -19.66
CA PRO A 7 -23.85 -42.32 -18.54
C PRO A 7 -23.59 -40.81 -18.23
N ARG A 8 -24.62 -40.22 -17.60
CA ARG A 8 -24.59 -38.97 -16.82
C ARG A 8 -23.88 -39.23 -15.49
N MET A 9 -23.09 -38.28 -14.97
CA MET A 9 -22.81 -37.97 -13.55
C MET A 9 -21.74 -36.85 -13.53
N ALA A 10 -21.64 -35.90 -12.61
CA ALA A 10 -22.45 -35.46 -11.49
C ALA A 10 -21.89 -34.08 -11.03
N VAL A 11 -22.73 -33.37 -10.29
CA VAL A 11 -22.50 -32.09 -9.61
C VAL A 11 -21.56 -32.26 -8.40
N SER A 12 -21.01 -31.15 -7.91
CA SER A 12 -20.35 -30.94 -6.59
C SER A 12 -18.87 -31.29 -6.58
N GLY A 13 -17.94 -30.50 -6.03
CA GLY A 13 -17.97 -29.56 -4.91
C GLY A 13 -16.72 -29.86 -4.06
N VAL A 14 -16.34 -28.92 -3.20
CA VAL A 14 -15.43 -29.10 -2.04
C VAL A 14 -13.93 -28.85 -2.27
N ILE A 15 -13.55 -27.64 -1.85
CA ILE A 15 -12.37 -27.22 -1.07
C ILE A 15 -11.56 -28.38 -0.47
N ALA A 16 -10.25 -28.44 -0.76
CA ALA A 16 -9.32 -29.28 -0.01
C ALA A 16 -8.15 -28.45 0.53
N SER A 17 -8.23 -28.20 1.83
CA SER A 17 -7.18 -27.69 2.70
C SER A 17 -5.93 -28.56 2.65
N VAL A 18 -4.76 -27.94 2.60
CA VAL A 18 -3.49 -28.62 2.89
C VAL A 18 -3.10 -28.30 4.33
N VAL A 19 -3.55 -29.17 5.24
CA VAL A 19 -2.99 -29.32 6.58
C VAL A 19 -1.82 -30.28 6.45
N ILE A 20 -0.59 -29.78 6.62
CA ILE A 20 0.58 -30.67 6.76
C ILE A 20 0.84 -30.86 8.25
N LEU A 21 0.51 -32.07 8.69
CA LEU A 21 0.75 -32.60 10.02
C LEU A 21 1.91 -33.59 9.89
N VAL A 22 3.10 -33.17 10.33
CA VAL A 22 4.29 -34.02 10.53
C VAL A 22 4.92 -33.48 11.81
N GLY A 23 5.15 -34.21 12.88
CA GLY A 23 5.06 -35.62 13.21
C GLY A 23 5.93 -35.76 14.46
N ALA A 24 5.33 -36.02 15.61
CA ALA A 24 6.05 -36.16 16.87
C ALA A 24 6.60 -37.57 17.01
N ALA A 25 7.92 -37.73 17.21
CA ALA A 25 8.50 -38.83 18.00
C ALA A 25 10.01 -38.60 18.18
N GLY A 26 10.43 -38.39 19.44
CA GLY A 26 11.82 -38.28 19.82
C GLY A 26 12.00 -37.90 21.28
N LEU A 27 11.48 -38.74 22.19
CA LEU A 27 11.83 -38.67 23.61
C LEU A 27 13.19 -39.34 23.81
N ALA A 28 14.21 -38.56 24.17
CA ALA A 28 15.40 -39.06 24.88
C ALA A 28 15.94 -37.95 25.80
N LEU A 29 15.95 -38.26 27.10
CA LEU A 29 16.53 -37.46 28.18
C LEU A 29 18.06 -37.34 27.99
N GLY A 30 18.61 -36.13 28.02
CA GLY A 30 20.06 -35.94 28.00
C GLY A 30 20.52 -34.48 27.97
N SER A 31 20.79 -33.93 29.16
CA SER A 31 21.82 -32.92 29.48
C SER A 31 21.84 -31.54 28.77
N LEU A 32 21.67 -30.52 29.61
CA LEU A 32 22.03 -29.10 29.50
C LEU A 32 23.01 -28.73 28.37
N ALA A 33 22.48 -28.09 27.33
CA ALA A 33 23.13 -26.98 26.64
C ALA A 33 22.02 -26.04 26.15
N VAL A 34 21.71 -25.02 26.95
CA VAL A 34 21.00 -23.83 26.46
C VAL A 34 21.94 -23.16 25.47
N ASP A 35 21.83 -23.49 24.19
CA ASP A 35 22.60 -22.82 23.13
C ASP A 35 21.70 -21.87 22.32
N ARG A 36 21.42 -20.75 22.99
CA ARG A 36 21.54 -19.38 22.44
C ARG A 36 21.22 -19.16 20.95
N SER A 37 20.06 -19.60 20.49
CA SER A 37 19.59 -19.31 19.12
C SER A 37 18.13 -18.82 19.06
N SER A 38 17.70 -18.08 20.08
CA SER A 38 16.37 -17.42 20.12
C SER A 38 16.40 -15.94 19.70
N ILE A 39 17.49 -15.43 19.11
CA ILE A 39 17.63 -13.98 18.85
C ILE A 39 17.24 -13.55 17.43
N ALA A 40 16.90 -14.47 16.52
CA ALA A 40 16.72 -14.13 15.10
C ALA A 40 15.30 -13.64 14.71
N THR A 41 14.31 -13.68 15.60
CA THR A 41 12.90 -13.46 15.21
C THR A 41 12.36 -12.05 15.51
N LEU A 42 13.02 -11.26 16.37
CA LEU A 42 12.48 -9.97 16.79
C LEU A 42 12.96 -8.76 15.97
N GLU A 43 14.13 -8.81 15.31
CA GLU A 43 14.67 -7.65 14.56
C GLU A 43 14.23 -7.56 13.08
N ARG A 44 13.70 -8.65 12.50
CA ARG A 44 13.44 -8.74 11.06
C ARG A 44 12.26 -7.87 10.56
N PRO A 45 11.11 -7.76 11.26
CA PRO A 45 9.98 -6.98 10.75
C PRO A 45 10.24 -5.46 10.77
N ALA A 46 10.81 -4.96 11.86
CA ALA A 46 11.08 -3.53 12.05
C ALA A 46 12.14 -3.03 11.06
N SER A 47 13.20 -3.81 10.83
CA SER A 47 14.25 -3.46 9.86
C SER A 47 13.73 -3.42 8.41
N HIS A 48 12.82 -4.31 8.02
CA HIS A 48 12.19 -4.26 6.70
C HIS A 48 11.24 -3.06 6.54
N ALA A 49 10.48 -2.70 7.58
CA ALA A 49 9.63 -1.51 7.55
C ALA A 49 10.47 -0.22 7.42
N ALA A 50 11.54 -0.10 8.21
CA ALA A 50 12.47 1.04 8.13
C ALA A 50 13.16 1.15 6.76
N LYS A 51 13.62 0.03 6.19
CA LYS A 51 14.19 0.00 4.83
C LYS A 51 13.19 0.46 3.77
N ARG A 52 11.92 0.06 3.87
CA ARG A 52 10.87 0.49 2.94
C ARG A 52 10.57 1.99 3.08
N GLU A 53 10.50 2.49 4.31
CA GLU A 53 10.35 3.92 4.59
C GLU A 53 11.49 4.73 3.99
N GLN A 54 12.74 4.31 4.21
CA GLN A 54 13.91 4.96 3.64
C GLN A 54 13.90 4.92 2.10
N ALA A 55 13.49 3.79 1.51
CA ALA A 55 13.38 3.67 0.06
C ALA A 55 12.31 4.61 -0.52
N LEU A 56 11.16 4.75 0.15
CA LEU A 56 10.11 5.69 -0.24
C LEU A 56 10.61 7.13 -0.12
N ALA A 57 11.23 7.50 1.01
CA ALA A 57 11.78 8.83 1.22
C ALA A 57 12.79 9.19 0.13
N ARG A 58 13.73 8.29 -0.18
CA ARG A 58 14.70 8.50 -1.27
C ARG A 58 14.03 8.73 -2.62
N ARG A 59 13.02 7.94 -2.98
CA ARG A 59 12.30 8.10 -4.25
C ARG A 59 11.58 9.44 -4.33
N LEU A 60 10.97 9.89 -3.24
CA LEU A 60 10.32 11.20 -3.18
C LEU A 60 11.34 12.35 -3.28
N THR A 61 12.52 12.21 -2.67
CA THR A 61 13.62 13.16 -2.88
C THR A 61 14.07 13.20 -4.33
N GLU A 62 14.19 12.05 -5.00
CA GLU A 62 14.54 11.98 -6.43
C GLU A 62 13.48 12.66 -7.32
N VAL A 63 12.19 12.55 -6.97
CA VAL A 63 11.12 13.32 -7.63
C VAL A 63 11.35 14.82 -7.46
N ASP A 64 11.60 15.29 -6.23
CA ASP A 64 11.79 16.71 -5.96
C ASP A 64 13.04 17.25 -6.69
N GLU A 65 14.15 16.49 -6.72
CA GLU A 65 15.34 16.82 -7.50
C GLU A 65 15.05 16.92 -9.01
N ALA A 66 14.31 15.96 -9.57
CA ALA A 66 13.93 16.02 -10.98
C ALA A 66 13.06 17.25 -11.29
N LEU A 67 12.14 17.61 -10.39
CA LEU A 67 11.32 18.81 -10.52
C LEU A 67 12.15 20.10 -10.46
N LEU A 68 13.18 20.18 -9.61
CA LEU A 68 14.11 21.31 -9.55
C LEU A 68 14.85 21.50 -10.88
N HIS A 69 15.25 20.42 -11.53
CA HIS A 69 15.90 20.43 -12.84
C HIS A 69 14.93 20.55 -14.03
N LYS A 70 13.62 20.67 -13.76
CA LYS A 70 12.53 20.68 -14.76
C LYS A 70 12.51 19.42 -15.64
N ASP A 71 13.07 18.31 -15.17
CA ASP A 71 13.03 17.01 -15.83
C ASP A 71 11.72 16.29 -15.46
N VAL A 72 10.63 16.70 -16.13
CA VAL A 72 9.28 16.17 -15.86
C VAL A 72 9.21 14.67 -16.11
N SER A 73 9.86 14.17 -17.18
CA SER A 73 9.85 12.75 -17.52
C SER A 73 10.45 11.90 -16.41
N ARG A 74 11.60 12.32 -15.87
CA ARG A 74 12.22 11.65 -14.72
C ARG A 74 11.39 11.76 -13.45
N ALA A 75 10.83 12.93 -13.16
CA ALA A 75 9.96 13.12 -12.00
C ALA A 75 8.75 12.17 -12.03
N ILE A 76 8.15 11.97 -13.21
CA ILE A 76 7.03 11.02 -13.40
C ILE A 76 7.49 9.58 -13.14
N HIS A 77 8.62 9.18 -13.70
CA HIS A 77 9.18 7.84 -13.51
C HIS A 77 9.48 7.54 -12.02
N ASP A 78 10.14 8.48 -11.34
CA ASP A 78 10.52 8.33 -9.94
C ASP A 78 9.26 8.35 -9.03
N TRP A 79 8.25 9.13 -9.40
CA TRP A 79 6.95 9.14 -8.72
C TRP A 79 6.20 7.81 -8.89
N GLN A 80 6.20 7.20 -10.07
CA GLN A 80 5.59 5.88 -10.29
C GLN A 80 6.27 4.81 -9.42
N SER A 81 7.59 4.86 -9.33
CA SER A 81 8.38 3.97 -8.45
C SER A 81 8.03 4.18 -6.97
N ALA A 82 7.91 5.44 -6.53
CA ALA A 82 7.46 5.78 -5.18
C ALA A 82 6.04 5.28 -4.91
N TYR A 83 5.12 5.45 -5.86
CA TYR A 83 3.73 5.02 -5.77
C TYR A 83 3.64 3.50 -5.53
N SER A 84 4.38 2.70 -6.31
CA SER A 84 4.44 1.25 -6.14
C SER A 84 4.97 0.82 -4.77
N LEU A 85 5.99 1.52 -4.25
CA LEU A 85 6.51 1.25 -2.90
C LEU A 85 5.46 1.57 -1.82
N ALA A 86 4.83 2.74 -1.90
CA ALA A 86 3.82 3.19 -0.94
C ALA A 86 2.60 2.26 -0.90
N LEU A 87 2.13 1.77 -2.06
CA LEU A 87 1.05 0.77 -2.12
C LEU A 87 1.41 -0.50 -1.33
N GLY A 88 2.65 -0.97 -1.44
CA GLY A 88 3.13 -2.13 -0.70
C GLY A 88 3.28 -1.89 0.81
N MET A 89 3.39 -0.63 1.24
CA MET A 89 3.48 -0.28 2.66
C MET A 89 2.15 -0.37 3.39
N ARG A 90 1.02 -0.21 2.68
CA ARG A 90 -0.34 -0.19 3.27
C ARG A 90 -0.43 0.77 4.46
N ARG A 91 0.20 1.94 4.31
CA ARG A 91 0.22 3.03 5.27
C ARG A 91 -0.43 4.29 4.70
N SER A 92 -1.39 4.84 5.45
CA SER A 92 -2.11 6.07 5.09
C SER A 92 -1.16 7.25 4.80
N ASP A 93 -0.18 7.49 5.67
CA ASP A 93 0.80 8.57 5.54
C ASP A 93 1.68 8.46 4.28
N ALA A 94 2.03 7.22 3.89
CA ALA A 94 2.80 6.99 2.67
C ALA A 94 2.00 7.42 1.44
N MET A 95 0.71 7.09 1.38
CA MET A 95 -0.15 7.48 0.27
C MET A 95 -0.46 8.99 0.24
N LEU A 96 -0.50 9.67 1.39
CA LEU A 96 -0.62 11.14 1.45
C LEU A 96 0.57 11.81 0.76
N ARG A 97 1.79 11.40 1.13
CA ARG A 97 3.03 11.94 0.52
C ARG A 97 3.11 11.74 -0.98
N ILE A 98 2.57 10.62 -1.48
CA ILE A 98 2.45 10.34 -2.92
C ILE A 98 1.48 11.30 -3.61
N GLY A 99 0.36 11.62 -2.97
CA GLY A 99 -0.59 12.60 -3.48
C GLY A 99 0.01 14.02 -3.51
N ASP A 100 0.72 14.41 -2.45
CA ASP A 100 1.42 15.70 -2.41
C ASP A 100 2.47 15.82 -3.53
N ALA A 101 3.24 14.74 -3.76
CA ALA A 101 4.22 14.70 -4.84
C ALA A 101 3.55 14.81 -6.22
N ALA A 102 2.39 14.18 -6.40
CA ALA A 102 1.62 14.31 -7.64
C ALA A 102 1.17 15.76 -7.86
N LEU A 103 0.73 16.48 -6.83
CA LEU A 103 0.38 17.90 -6.95
C LEU A 103 1.57 18.78 -7.32
N ARG A 104 2.77 18.48 -6.82
CA ARG A 104 4.00 19.18 -7.23
C ARG A 104 4.31 18.98 -8.72
N ILE A 105 4.16 17.75 -9.22
CA ILE A 105 4.30 17.45 -10.66
C ILE A 105 3.24 18.20 -11.48
N ASP A 106 1.97 18.14 -11.06
CA ASP A 106 0.85 18.81 -11.74
C ASP A 106 1.07 20.32 -11.84
N ALA A 107 1.58 20.94 -10.77
CA ALA A 107 1.88 22.37 -10.72
C ALA A 107 2.98 22.79 -11.71
N LEU A 108 4.00 21.96 -11.94
CA LEU A 108 5.06 22.24 -12.91
C LEU A 108 4.55 22.04 -14.36
N MET A 109 3.80 20.97 -14.59
CA MET A 109 3.26 20.65 -15.92
C MET A 109 2.21 21.67 -16.37
N SER A 110 1.31 22.09 -15.48
CA SER A 110 0.27 23.08 -15.79
C SER A 110 0.88 24.40 -16.29
N LYS A 111 2.06 24.77 -15.81
CA LYS A 111 2.80 25.96 -16.29
C LYS A 111 3.42 25.78 -17.68
N SER A 112 3.74 24.55 -18.07
CA SER A 112 4.57 24.26 -19.24
C SER A 112 3.77 23.79 -20.46
N THR A 113 2.73 22.99 -20.26
CA THR A 113 2.03 22.29 -21.35
C THR A 113 0.57 22.72 -21.54
N GLY A 114 0.02 23.55 -20.65
CA GLY A 114 -1.38 23.99 -20.74
C GLY A 114 -2.41 22.86 -20.59
N HIS A 115 -1.99 21.67 -20.15
CA HIS A 115 -2.85 20.50 -19.90
C HIS A 115 -2.93 20.20 -18.40
N PRO A 116 -3.65 21.00 -17.61
CA PRO A 116 -3.81 20.77 -16.18
C PRO A 116 -4.65 19.52 -15.93
N GLY A 117 -4.28 18.72 -14.92
CA GLY A 117 -5.23 17.81 -14.27
C GLY A 117 -4.90 16.32 -14.26
N ARG A 118 -3.96 15.82 -15.08
CA ARG A 118 -3.60 14.39 -15.04
C ARG A 118 -3.07 13.99 -13.65
N PHE A 119 -2.15 14.78 -13.10
CA PHE A 119 -1.55 14.47 -11.82
C PHE A 119 -2.41 14.94 -10.64
N ARG A 120 -3.30 15.90 -10.87
CA ARG A 120 -4.40 16.20 -9.93
C ARG A 120 -5.33 15.01 -9.71
N ALA A 121 -5.69 14.29 -10.78
CA ALA A 121 -6.47 13.06 -10.67
C ALA A 121 -5.69 11.95 -9.94
N ALA A 122 -4.39 11.82 -10.22
CA ALA A 122 -3.52 10.88 -9.51
C ALA A 122 -3.40 11.20 -8.01
N ALA A 123 -3.30 12.49 -7.64
CA ALA A 123 -3.30 12.94 -6.25
C ALA A 123 -4.60 12.54 -5.54
N ARG A 124 -5.75 12.79 -6.19
CA ARG A 124 -7.05 12.39 -5.66
C ARG A 124 -7.14 10.88 -5.43
N GLN A 125 -6.61 10.05 -6.34
CA GLN A 125 -6.57 8.59 -6.18
C GLN A 125 -5.68 8.16 -5.01
N ALA A 126 -4.54 8.84 -4.83
CA ALA A 126 -3.64 8.58 -3.71
C ALA A 126 -4.32 8.91 -2.36
N TYR A 127 -5.04 10.03 -2.27
CA TYR A 127 -5.80 10.40 -1.06
C TYR A 127 -6.96 9.46 -0.77
N LEU A 128 -7.65 8.94 -1.79
CA LEU A 128 -8.65 7.89 -1.59
C LEU A 128 -8.01 6.64 -0.99
N SER A 129 -6.86 6.24 -1.52
CA SER A 129 -6.09 5.10 -0.99
C SER A 129 -5.63 5.34 0.45
N ALA A 130 -5.19 6.57 0.76
CA ALA A 130 -4.82 6.97 2.12
C ALA A 130 -6.00 6.85 3.08
N LEU A 131 -7.18 7.35 2.69
CA LEU A 131 -8.40 7.26 3.50
C LEU A 131 -8.79 5.80 3.79
N PHE A 132 -8.75 4.93 2.78
CA PHE A 132 -9.02 3.50 2.96
C PHE A 132 -8.02 2.85 3.91
N GLN A 133 -6.74 3.19 3.79
CA GLN A 133 -5.69 2.65 4.67
C GLN A 133 -5.83 3.18 6.10
N ALA A 134 -6.10 4.47 6.29
CA ALA A 134 -6.34 5.07 7.61
C ALA A 134 -7.52 4.41 8.34
N ARG A 135 -8.59 4.10 7.61
CA ARG A 135 -9.73 3.35 8.15
C ARG A 135 -9.33 1.93 8.59
N ASN A 136 -8.52 1.24 7.79
CA ASN A 136 -8.03 -0.11 8.15
C ASN A 136 -7.07 -0.07 9.36
N GLU A 137 -6.28 0.98 9.47
CA GLU A 137 -5.40 1.27 10.61
C GLU A 137 -6.18 1.69 11.87
N ARG A 138 -7.48 1.99 11.74
CA ARG A 138 -8.30 2.65 12.77
C ARG A 138 -7.67 3.97 13.26
N SER A 139 -7.04 4.70 12.34
CA SER A 139 -6.38 5.98 12.62
C SER A 139 -7.32 7.13 12.32
N GLN A 140 -7.87 7.77 13.37
CA GLN A 140 -8.66 8.99 13.19
C GLN A 140 -7.81 10.12 12.59
N GLN A 141 -6.56 10.25 13.05
CA GLN A 141 -5.62 11.23 12.49
C GLN A 141 -5.43 11.04 10.99
N GLY A 142 -5.24 9.81 10.52
CA GLY A 142 -5.06 9.54 9.09
C GLY A 142 -6.32 9.85 8.26
N ILE A 143 -7.52 9.70 8.84
CA ILE A 143 -8.78 10.11 8.21
C ILE A 143 -8.84 11.63 8.09
N ASP A 144 -8.48 12.34 9.14
CA ASP A 144 -8.50 13.80 9.19
C ASP A 144 -7.46 14.40 8.22
N ASP A 145 -6.26 13.81 8.15
CA ASP A 145 -5.21 14.20 7.20
C ASP A 145 -5.66 13.99 5.74
N ALA A 146 -6.29 12.86 5.43
CA ALA A 146 -6.85 12.62 4.10
C ALA A 146 -7.98 13.60 3.76
N ALA A 147 -8.84 13.93 4.73
CA ALA A 147 -9.88 14.93 4.54
C ALA A 147 -9.30 16.32 4.25
N GLN A 148 -8.23 16.71 4.97
CA GLN A 148 -7.52 17.95 4.71
C GLN A 148 -6.89 17.96 3.31
N ALA A 149 -6.31 16.84 2.88
CA ALA A 149 -5.73 16.70 1.55
C ALA A 149 -6.79 16.84 0.43
N PHE A 150 -7.99 16.25 0.60
CA PHE A 150 -9.11 16.47 -0.32
C PHE A 150 -9.56 17.94 -0.36
N ALA A 151 -9.67 18.58 0.81
CA ALA A 151 -10.05 19.99 0.89
C ALA A 151 -9.02 20.89 0.20
N ALA A 152 -7.72 20.61 0.35
CA ALA A 152 -6.64 21.37 -0.27
C ALA A 152 -6.69 21.33 -1.82
N ILE A 153 -7.21 20.24 -2.40
CA ILE A 153 -7.44 20.15 -3.85
C ILE A 153 -8.84 20.62 -4.26
N GLY A 154 -9.66 21.13 -3.33
CA GLY A 154 -11.01 21.61 -3.60
C GLY A 154 -12.08 20.51 -3.74
N ASP A 155 -11.77 19.25 -3.39
CA ASP A 155 -12.76 18.18 -3.29
C ASP A 155 -13.47 18.26 -1.93
N THR A 156 -14.26 19.32 -1.75
CA THR A 156 -14.95 19.67 -0.49
C THR A 156 -16.00 18.63 -0.10
N GLU A 157 -16.65 18.02 -1.09
CA GLU A 157 -17.62 16.94 -0.89
C GLU A 157 -16.94 15.72 -0.26
N MET A 158 -15.82 15.25 -0.84
CA MET A 158 -15.09 14.11 -0.28
C MET A 158 -14.45 14.46 1.06
N ALA A 159 -13.92 15.66 1.24
CA ALA A 159 -13.39 16.12 2.53
C ALA A 159 -14.46 16.04 3.63
N THR A 160 -15.70 16.46 3.34
CA THR A 160 -16.82 16.40 4.28
C THR A 160 -17.19 14.95 4.60
N ARG A 161 -17.27 14.09 3.57
CA ARG A 161 -17.55 12.65 3.77
C ARG A 161 -16.48 11.96 4.60
N ALA A 162 -15.20 12.26 4.37
CA ALA A 162 -14.09 11.71 5.12
C ALA A 162 -14.17 12.10 6.61
N ARG A 163 -14.43 13.38 6.94
CA ARG A 163 -14.58 13.85 8.33
C ARG A 163 -15.75 13.21 9.08
N ALA A 164 -16.79 12.79 8.36
CA ALA A 164 -17.93 12.09 8.97
C ALA A 164 -17.58 10.64 9.38
N ILE A 165 -16.46 10.09 8.92
CA ILE A 165 -16.01 8.75 9.31
C ILE A 165 -15.45 8.81 10.72
N GLN A 166 -15.92 7.89 11.57
CA GLN A 166 -15.42 7.67 12.92
C GLN A 166 -14.91 6.24 13.03
N VAL A 167 -13.74 6.06 13.62
CA VAL A 167 -13.19 4.74 13.95
C VAL A 167 -13.73 4.28 15.31
N ALA A 168 -14.12 3.01 15.40
CA ALA A 168 -14.57 2.44 16.68
C ALA A 168 -13.40 2.41 17.67
N ARG A 169 -13.63 2.90 18.89
CA ARG A 169 -12.68 2.82 20.01
C ARG A 169 -12.50 1.38 20.49
#